data_AF-A0A5C8UYD5-F1
#
_entry.id   AF-A0A5C8UYD5-F1
#
_cell.length_a   1.000
_cell.length_b   1.000
_cell.length_c   1.000
_cell.angle_alpha   90.00
_cell.angle_beta   90.00
_cell.angle_gamma   90.00
#
_symmetry.space_group_name_H-M   'P 1'
#
loop_
_entity.id
_entity.type
_entity.pdbx_description
1 polymer ?
#
loop_
_entity_poly.entity_id
_entity_poly.type
_entity_poly.pdbx_seq_one_letter_code
_entity_poly.pdbx_strand_id
1 'polypeptide(L)'
;MSPYCIQATWDDVPHLSAEQKAKMWNDMPAHQREARAKGIPVLGSGRVFPVAEESITCAPFQIPSYMPEIVGIDFGWDHPFG
;
A
#
# COMPACT_ATOMS: atom_id res chain seq x y z
N MET A 1 19.92 19.17 16.39
CA MET A 1 18.71 18.59 15.75
C MET A 1 17.52 19.45 16.14
N SER A 2 16.83 20.05 15.17
CA SER A 2 15.58 20.77 15.44
C SER A 2 14.49 19.74 15.80
N PRO A 3 13.75 19.89 16.92
CA PRO A 3 12.72 18.93 17.33
C PRO A 3 11.40 19.07 16.54
N TYR A 4 11.34 19.97 15.57
CA TYR A 4 10.08 20.32 14.91
C TYR A 4 10.02 19.76 13.49
N CYS A 5 9.10 18.81 13.27
CA CYS A 5 8.80 18.19 11.98
C CYS A 5 7.30 18.36 11.70
N ILE A 6 6.94 18.99 10.57
CA ILE A 6 5.57 19.07 10.08
C ILE A 6 5.43 18.13 8.90
N GLN A 7 4.40 17.28 8.93
CA GLN A 7 3.96 16.51 7.77
C GLN A 7 2.99 17.36 6.95
N ALA A 8 3.20 17.45 5.64
CA ALA A 8 2.35 18.19 4.72
C ALA A 8 1.90 17.27 3.59
N THR A 9 0.63 17.41 3.19
CA THR A 9 -0.06 16.60 2.20
C THR A 9 -0.64 17.49 1.10
N TRP A 10 -1.26 16.89 0.08
CA TRP A 10 -2.01 17.66 -0.92
C TRP A 10 -3.21 18.41 -0.34
N ASP A 11 -3.70 18.02 0.83
CA ASP A 11 -4.83 18.68 1.48
C ASP A 11 -4.43 19.98 2.18
N ASP A 12 -3.13 20.17 2.44
CA ASP A 12 -2.57 21.40 3.01
C ASP A 12 -2.28 22.49 1.94
N VAL A 13 -2.63 22.21 0.68
CA VAL A 13 -2.31 23.03 -0.49
C VAL A 13 -3.60 23.68 -1.03
N PRO A 14 -3.98 24.89 -0.58
CA PRO A 14 -5.27 25.50 -0.92
C PRO A 14 -5.42 25.88 -2.39
N HIS A 15 -4.32 25.91 -3.15
CA HIS A 15 -4.31 26.19 -4.58
C HIS A 15 -4.46 24.95 -5.46
N LEU A 16 -4.54 23.75 -4.87
CA LEU A 16 -4.71 22.50 -5.61
C LEU A 16 -6.20 22.08 -5.62
N SER A 17 -6.84 22.20 -6.77
CA SER A 17 -8.25 21.82 -6.94
C SER A 17 -8.44 20.30 -6.89
N ALA A 18 -9.65 19.84 -6.57
CA ALA A 18 -9.97 18.41 -6.57
C ALA A 18 -9.74 17.73 -7.94
N GLU A 19 -10.00 18.47 -9.02
CA GLU A 19 -9.76 18.00 -10.39
C GLU A 19 -8.26 17.81 -10.68
N GLN A 20 -7.43 18.75 -10.22
CA GLN A 20 -5.97 18.65 -10.35
C GLN A 20 -5.42 17.48 -9.53
N LYS A 21 -5.93 17.27 -8.30
CA LYS A 21 -5.60 16.08 -7.48
C LYS A 21 -5.95 14.79 -8.21
N ALA A 22 -7.14 14.69 -8.79
CA ALA A 22 -7.58 13.49 -9.50
C ALA A 22 -6.70 13.21 -10.74
N LYS A 23 -6.35 14.25 -11.50
CA LYS A 23 -5.44 14.11 -12.65
C LYS A 23 -4.07 13.61 -12.21
N MET A 24 -3.45 14.27 -11.23
CA MET A 24 -2.14 13.88 -10.72
C MET A 24 -2.16 12.45 -10.13
N TRP A 25 -3.25 12.06 -9.46
CA TRP A 25 -3.43 10.69 -8.94
C TRP A 25 -3.43 9.64 -10.05
N ASN A 26 -4.15 9.90 -11.14
CA ASN A 26 -4.25 8.96 -12.27
C ASN A 26 -2.94 8.85 -13.05
N ASP A 27 -2.22 9.95 -13.22
CA ASP A 27 -0.94 9.99 -13.93
C ASP A 27 0.20 9.29 -13.15
N MET A 28 0.02 9.07 -11.84
CA MET A 28 1.01 8.45 -10.97
C MET A 28 0.88 6.92 -10.91
N PRO A 29 2.01 6.17 -10.90
CA PRO A 29 2.00 4.73 -10.62
C PRO A 29 1.42 4.42 -9.23
N ALA A 30 0.63 3.37 -9.11
CA ALA A 30 -0.11 3.02 -7.89
C ALA A 30 0.78 3.00 -6.63
N HIS A 31 1.99 2.44 -6.72
CA HIS A 31 2.94 2.36 -5.61
C HIS A 31 3.51 3.70 -5.13
N GLN A 32 3.33 4.80 -5.89
CA GLN A 32 3.81 6.15 -5.52
C GLN A 32 2.69 7.08 -5.05
N ARG A 33 1.42 6.73 -5.32
CA ARG A 33 0.26 7.61 -5.08
C ARG A 33 0.15 8.03 -3.63
N GLU A 34 0.15 7.06 -2.72
CA GLU A 34 0.00 7.33 -1.29
C GLU A 34 1.18 8.14 -0.71
N ALA A 35 2.40 7.80 -1.14
CA ALA A 35 3.61 8.49 -0.72
C ALA A 35 3.57 9.98 -1.03
N ARG A 36 3.21 10.31 -2.27
CA ARG A 36 3.29 11.68 -2.77
C ARG A 36 2.04 12.50 -2.48
N ALA A 37 0.88 11.88 -2.35
CA ALA A 37 -0.36 12.59 -2.03
C ALA A 37 -0.50 12.83 -0.52
N LYS A 38 -0.15 11.83 0.31
CA LYS A 38 -0.41 11.83 1.76
C LYS A 38 0.85 11.99 2.61
N GLY A 39 2.04 12.05 2.00
CA GLY A 39 3.30 12.12 2.74
C GLY A 39 3.63 10.86 3.56
N ILE A 40 2.87 9.77 3.36
CA ILE A 40 3.11 8.51 4.07
C ILE A 40 4.48 7.98 3.62
N PRO A 41 5.45 7.83 4.52
CA PRO A 41 6.77 7.36 4.15
C PRO A 41 6.64 6.01 3.44
N VAL A 42 7.01 5.97 2.17
CA VAL A 42 7.33 4.69 1.54
C VAL A 42 8.61 4.25 2.21
N LEU A 43 8.55 3.17 2.98
CA LEU A 43 9.72 2.49 3.50
C LEU A 43 10.71 2.29 2.34
N GLY A 44 11.80 3.06 2.37
CA GLY A 44 12.87 2.98 1.39
C GLY A 44 13.48 1.58 1.40
N SER A 45 13.60 0.99 0.21
CA SER A 45 14.14 -0.36 -0.08
C SER A 45 13.63 -1.47 0.84
N GLY A 46 12.49 -2.10 0.50
CA GLY A 46 12.03 -3.23 1.31
C GLY A 46 10.78 -3.99 0.88
N ARG A 47 10.06 -3.55 -0.16
CA ARG A 47 9.01 -4.41 -0.73
C ARG A 47 9.64 -5.34 -1.76
N VAL A 48 9.80 -6.60 -1.35
CA VAL A 48 10.16 -7.72 -2.26
C VAL A 48 9.18 -7.78 -3.44
N PHE A 49 7.90 -7.43 -3.20
CA PHE A 49 6.86 -7.43 -4.21
C PHE A 49 6.35 -6.01 -4.52
N PRO A 50 6.52 -5.52 -5.76
CA PRO A 50 6.09 -4.18 -6.17
C PRO A 50 4.57 -4.07 -6.47
N VAL A 51 3.79 -5.09 -6.11
CA VAL A 51 2.35 -5.18 -6.40
C VAL A 51 1.57 -4.54 -5.26
N ALA A 52 0.55 -3.73 -5.60
CA ALA A 52 -0.33 -3.12 -4.62
C ALA A 52 -1.23 -4.20 -3.98
N GLU A 53 -1.40 -4.17 -2.67
CA GLU A 53 -2.19 -5.17 -1.94
C GLU A 53 -3.64 -5.17 -2.42
N GLU A 54 -4.19 -3.98 -2.66
CA GLU A 54 -5.55 -3.79 -3.15
C GLU A 54 -5.79 -4.41 -4.54
N SER A 55 -4.72 -4.67 -5.30
CA SER A 55 -4.81 -5.34 -6.60
C SER A 55 -4.85 -6.87 -6.53
N ILE A 56 -4.54 -7.44 -5.36
CA ILE A 56 -4.48 -8.90 -5.15
C ILE A 56 -5.45 -9.40 -4.06
N THR A 57 -6.03 -8.51 -3.27
CA THR A 57 -7.04 -8.86 -2.26
C THR A 57 -8.46 -8.86 -2.83
N CYS A 58 -9.34 -9.67 -2.25
CA CYS A 58 -10.77 -9.67 -2.54
C CYS A 58 -11.59 -9.90 -1.25
N ALA A 59 -12.89 -9.63 -1.29
CA ALA A 59 -13.78 -9.96 -0.18
C ALA A 59 -13.83 -11.49 0.04
N PRO A 60 -13.88 -11.98 1.28
CA PRO A 60 -13.94 -13.42 1.54
C PRO A 60 -15.15 -14.09 0.88
N PHE A 61 -14.92 -15.25 0.27
CA PHE A 61 -15.97 -16.06 -0.37
C PHE A 61 -15.67 -17.56 -0.21
N GLN A 62 -16.71 -18.38 -0.35
CA GLN A 62 -16.55 -19.84 -0.35
C GLN A 62 -15.82 -20.25 -1.63
N ILE A 63 -14.66 -20.89 -1.50
CA ILE A 63 -13.92 -21.40 -2.65
C ILE A 63 -14.75 -22.49 -3.37
N PRO A 64 -15.00 -22.37 -4.68
CA PRO A 64 -15.75 -23.38 -5.42
C PRO A 64 -15.05 -24.74 -5.45
N SER A 65 -15.82 -25.83 -5.38
CA SER A 65 -15.28 -27.20 -5.32
C SER A 65 -14.46 -27.64 -6.55
N TYR A 66 -14.56 -26.89 -7.66
CA TYR A 66 -13.79 -27.16 -8.87
C TYR A 66 -12.44 -26.42 -8.91
N MET A 67 -12.17 -25.52 -7.97
CA MET A 67 -10.88 -24.83 -7.90
C MET A 67 -9.84 -25.69 -7.17
N PRO A 68 -8.60 -25.77 -7.68
CA PRO A 68 -7.51 -26.40 -6.93
C PRO A 68 -7.12 -25.53 -5.74
N GLU A 69 -6.92 -26.16 -4.58
CA GLU A 69 -6.46 -25.51 -3.35
C GLU A 69 -4.96 -25.77 -3.15
N ILE A 70 -4.24 -24.76 -2.66
CA ILE A 70 -2.81 -24.85 -2.32
C ILE A 70 -2.66 -24.51 -0.85
N VAL A 71 -1.90 -25.32 -0.12
CA VAL A 71 -1.57 -25.08 1.29
C VAL A 71 -0.10 -24.74 1.40
N GLY A 72 0.21 -23.59 2.01
CA GLY A 72 1.56 -23.25 2.46
C GLY A 72 1.75 -23.71 3.90
N ILE A 73 2.83 -24.46 4.15
CA ILE A 73 3.25 -24.84 5.49
C ILE A 73 4.68 -24.34 5.67
N ASP A 74 4.89 -23.50 6.68
CA ASP A 74 6.22 -23.01 7.05
C ASP A 74 6.64 -23.66 8.37
N PHE A 75 7.72 -24.47 8.33
CA PHE A 75 8.25 -25.13 9.52
C PHE A 75 9.42 -24.31 10.07
N GLY A 76 9.21 -23.65 11.21
CA GLY A 76 10.27 -22.99 11.96
C GLY A 76 10.94 -23.96 12.92
N TRP A 77 12.27 -24.10 12.84
CA TRP A 77 13.06 -24.57 13.98
C TRP A 77 13.29 -23.34 14.86
N ASP A 78 12.76 -23.33 16.08
CA ASP A 78 12.78 -22.24 17.10
C ASP A 78 11.78 -21.05 17.00
N HIS A 79 10.70 -21.13 16.21
CA HIS A 79 9.64 -20.10 16.25
C HIS A 79 8.34 -20.63 16.88
N PRO A 80 7.77 -19.96 17.90
CA PRO A 80 6.48 -20.36 18.46
C PRO A 80 5.35 -20.01 17.48
N PHE A 81 4.57 -21.02 17.11
CA PHE A 81 3.33 -20.84 16.36
C PHE A 81 2.20 -20.48 17.35
N GLY A 82 1.58 -19.32 17.15
CA GLY A 82 0.42 -18.84 17.91
C GLY A 82 -0.37 -17.83 17.09
#